data_AF-A0A831WVL0-F1
#
_entry.id   AF-A0A831WVL0-F1
#
_cell.length_a   1.000
_cell.length_b   1.000
_cell.length_c   1.000
_cell.angle_alpha   90.00
_cell.angle_beta   90.00
_cell.angle_gamma   90.00
#
_symmetry.space_group_name_H-M   'P 1'
#
loop_
_entity.id
_entity.type
_entity.pdbx_description
1 polymer ?
#
loop_
_entity_poly.entity_id
_entity_poly.type
_entity_poly.pdbx_seq_one_letter_code
_entity_poly.pdbx_strand_id
1 'polypeptide(L)'
;MPELPGVKAARQIWKGFPEARIIFWTQFPHEIYINEIRKIVKSVDPPPTYSFIHKNNPEKRFLRFVAAVLEDGADMIDPNFKDSFKRPLLTEFESEALYYLALGLSNWAIARKCHLTLREVESRLAALYEKLSAASSEGTPNEAYDKMAFNPRTHAFFLALKRGLINNDELEKASRELEVWLEKDHKRFQNEQK
;
A
#
# COMPACT_ATOMS: atom_id res chain seq x y z
N MET A 1 17.45 -8.25 4.32
CA MET A 1 17.93 -9.15 3.27
C MET A 1 18.43 -8.27 2.14
N PRO A 2 19.74 -8.23 1.88
CA PRO A 2 20.34 -7.22 0.99
C PRO A 2 20.00 -7.42 -0.49
N GLU A 3 19.76 -8.64 -0.96
CA GLU A 3 19.53 -8.91 -2.39
C GLU A 3 18.04 -9.10 -2.75
N LEU A 4 17.27 -9.75 -1.85
CA LEU A 4 15.86 -10.07 -2.09
C LEU A 4 15.00 -9.58 -0.92
N PRO A 5 14.05 -8.65 -1.16
CA PRO A 5 13.06 -8.26 -0.15
C PRO A 5 12.26 -9.47 0.36
N GLY A 6 12.00 -9.54 1.66
CA GLY A 6 11.35 -10.70 2.29
C GLY A 6 9.97 -11.02 1.69
N VAL A 7 9.21 -10.01 1.26
CA VAL A 7 7.92 -10.20 0.57
C VAL A 7 8.09 -10.87 -0.80
N LYS A 8 9.14 -10.50 -1.56
CA LYS A 8 9.46 -11.15 -2.84
C LYS A 8 9.95 -12.58 -2.62
N ALA A 9 10.74 -12.82 -1.58
CA ALA A 9 11.16 -14.17 -1.19
C ALA A 9 9.97 -15.07 -0.84
N ALA A 10 9.05 -14.58 0.00
CA ALA A 10 7.84 -15.34 0.36
C ALA A 10 6.98 -15.70 -0.86
N ARG A 11 6.81 -14.77 -1.81
CA ARG A 11 6.12 -15.05 -3.08
C ARG A 11 6.76 -16.20 -3.86
N GLN A 12 8.09 -16.24 -3.94
CA GLN A 12 8.81 -17.31 -4.62
C GLN A 12 8.70 -18.64 -3.87
N ILE A 13 8.82 -18.61 -2.55
CA ILE A 13 8.68 -19.80 -1.69
C ILE A 13 7.29 -20.40 -1.88
N TRP A 14 6.21 -19.63 -1.69
CA TRP A 14 4.85 -20.17 -1.80
C TRP A 14 4.46 -20.59 -3.22
N LYS A 15 5.13 -20.07 -4.25
CA LYS A 15 4.95 -20.56 -5.62
C LYS A 15 5.47 -22.00 -5.79
N GLY A 16 6.56 -22.36 -5.12
CA GLY A 16 7.14 -23.71 -5.18
C GLY A 16 6.66 -24.64 -4.07
N PHE A 17 6.32 -24.08 -2.91
CA PHE A 17 5.94 -24.77 -1.68
C PHE A 17 4.77 -24.03 -1.02
N PRO A 18 3.52 -24.20 -1.51
CA PRO A 18 2.35 -23.48 -1.00
C PRO A 18 2.12 -23.63 0.51
N GLU A 19 2.48 -24.78 1.10
CA GLU A 19 2.31 -25.06 2.54
C GLU A 19 3.44 -24.52 3.42
N ALA A 20 4.47 -23.89 2.84
CA ALA A 20 5.60 -23.38 3.60
C ALA A 20 5.13 -22.34 4.63
N ARG A 21 5.55 -22.51 5.87
CA ARG A 21 5.19 -21.62 6.98
C ARG A 21 6.21 -20.50 7.09
N ILE A 22 5.77 -19.24 7.08
CA ILE A 22 6.68 -18.09 7.00
C ILE A 22 6.43 -17.11 8.16
N ILE A 23 7.52 -16.71 8.82
CA ILE A 23 7.50 -15.65 9.84
C ILE A 23 8.16 -14.39 9.27
N PHE A 24 7.38 -13.33 9.05
CA PHE A 24 7.87 -12.03 8.65
C PHE A 24 8.36 -11.25 9.88
N TRP A 25 9.67 -11.24 10.09
CA TRP A 25 10.33 -10.52 11.17
C TRP A 25 10.88 -9.17 10.68
N THR A 26 10.13 -8.09 10.88
CA THR A 26 10.39 -6.78 10.23
C THR A 26 10.88 -5.69 11.19
N GLN A 27 11.77 -4.82 10.71
CA GLN A 27 12.08 -3.52 11.34
C GLN A 27 11.19 -2.39 10.80
N PHE A 28 10.61 -2.58 9.62
CA PHE A 28 9.86 -1.56 8.88
C PHE A 28 8.41 -2.01 8.75
N PRO A 29 7.51 -1.54 9.64
CA PRO A 29 6.12 -1.97 9.67
C PRO A 29 5.24 -1.17 8.69
N HIS A 30 5.73 -0.93 7.47
CA HIS A 30 5.00 -0.14 6.48
C HIS A 30 3.84 -0.95 5.89
N GLU A 31 2.67 -0.33 5.78
CA GLU A 31 1.43 -0.97 5.31
C GLU A 31 1.56 -1.50 3.87
N ILE A 32 2.42 -0.89 3.04
CA ILE A 32 2.69 -1.38 1.69
C ILE A 32 3.14 -2.86 1.68
N TYR A 33 3.98 -3.28 2.63
CA TYR A 33 4.44 -4.66 2.72
C TYR A 33 3.34 -5.61 3.18
N ILE A 34 2.52 -5.16 4.13
CA ILE A 34 1.35 -5.92 4.61
C ILE A 34 0.36 -6.14 3.47
N ASN A 35 0.10 -5.11 2.67
CA ASN A 35 -0.80 -5.20 1.52
C ASN A 35 -0.27 -6.19 0.47
N GLU A 36 1.03 -6.18 0.18
CA GLU A 36 1.63 -7.16 -0.73
C GLU A 36 1.55 -8.59 -0.19
N ILE A 37 1.82 -8.80 1.11
CA ILE A 37 1.64 -10.13 1.73
C ILE A 37 0.19 -10.60 1.61
N ARG A 38 -0.78 -9.73 1.92
CA ARG A 38 -2.22 -10.05 1.80
C ARG A 38 -2.62 -10.40 0.38
N LYS A 39 -2.08 -9.71 -0.64
CA LYS A 39 -2.31 -10.04 -2.06
C LYS A 39 -1.74 -11.42 -2.40
N ILE A 40 -0.52 -11.72 -1.94
CA ILE A 40 0.12 -13.02 -2.19
C ILE A 40 -0.67 -14.15 -1.53
N VAL A 41 -1.00 -14.03 -0.24
CA VAL A 41 -1.74 -15.06 0.51
C VAL A 41 -3.09 -15.38 -0.15
N LYS A 42 -3.80 -14.36 -0.66
CA LYS A 42 -5.06 -14.55 -1.40
C LYS A 42 -4.91 -15.29 -2.73
N SER A 43 -3.70 -15.34 -3.29
CA SER A 43 -3.41 -15.96 -4.59
C SER A 43 -2.88 -17.39 -4.48
N VAL A 44 -2.63 -17.89 -3.26
CA VAL A 44 -2.09 -19.23 -3.00
C VAL A 44 -3.21 -20.11 -2.46
N ASP A 45 -3.31 -21.33 -2.99
CA ASP A 45 -4.31 -22.33 -2.58
C ASP A 45 -3.60 -23.66 -2.24
N PRO A 46 -3.75 -24.20 -1.03
CA PRO A 46 -4.48 -23.63 0.11
C PRO A 46 -3.79 -22.37 0.67
N PRO A 47 -4.52 -21.50 1.43
CA PRO A 47 -3.90 -20.34 2.06
C PRO A 47 -2.75 -20.74 2.98
N PRO A 48 -1.54 -20.17 2.82
CA PRO A 48 -0.39 -20.52 3.63
C PRO A 48 -0.50 -19.98 5.05
N THR A 49 0.06 -20.72 6.01
CA THR A 49 0.23 -20.22 7.39
C THR A 49 1.38 -19.21 7.46
N TYR A 50 1.15 -18.06 8.09
CA TYR A 50 2.19 -17.06 8.28
C TYR A 50 2.03 -16.22 9.55
N SER A 51 3.10 -15.53 9.92
CA SER A 51 3.03 -14.48 10.93
C SER A 51 3.78 -13.21 10.57
N PHE A 52 3.43 -12.12 11.24
CA PHE A 52 4.06 -10.82 11.05
C PHE A 52 4.36 -10.15 12.39
N ILE A 53 5.63 -9.94 12.69
CA ILE A 53 6.12 -9.46 14.00
C ILE A 53 7.21 -8.40 13.86
N HIS A 54 7.14 -7.39 14.73
CA HIS A 54 8.16 -6.34 14.82
C HIS A 54 9.43 -6.85 15.51
N LYS A 55 10.60 -6.48 15.00
CA LYS A 55 11.92 -6.85 15.55
C LYS A 55 12.17 -6.37 16.96
N ASN A 56 11.61 -5.22 17.33
CA ASN A 56 11.75 -4.67 18.68
C ASN A 56 10.90 -5.40 19.74
N ASN A 57 10.14 -6.45 19.39
CA ASN A 57 9.42 -7.21 20.41
C ASN A 57 10.38 -8.02 21.29
N PRO A 58 10.03 -8.26 22.57
CA PRO A 58 10.81 -9.15 23.43
C PRO A 58 10.92 -10.57 22.86
N GLU A 59 12.05 -11.23 23.13
CA GLU A 59 12.33 -12.60 22.67
C GLU A 59 11.20 -13.58 23.03
N LYS A 60 10.70 -13.52 24.27
CA LYS A 60 9.57 -14.36 24.72
C LYS A 60 8.35 -14.24 23.81
N ARG A 61 8.11 -13.06 23.24
CA ARG A 61 7.00 -12.85 22.30
C ARG A 61 7.31 -13.42 20.92
N PHE A 62 8.55 -13.31 20.45
CA PHE A 62 8.98 -13.95 19.22
C PHE A 62 8.85 -15.48 19.28
N LEU A 63 9.26 -16.11 20.39
CA LEU A 63 9.09 -17.55 20.60
C LEU A 63 7.63 -18.01 20.53
N ARG A 64 6.68 -17.18 21.00
CA ARG A 64 5.24 -17.48 20.84
C ARG A 64 4.79 -17.50 19.38
N PHE A 65 5.34 -16.61 18.55
CA PHE A 65 5.06 -16.58 17.11
C PHE A 65 5.66 -17.80 16.41
N VAL A 66 6.85 -18.22 16.83
CA VAL A 66 7.49 -19.44 16.34
C VAL A 66 6.63 -20.67 16.65
N ALA A 67 6.21 -20.85 17.90
CA ALA A 67 5.34 -21.97 18.28
C ALA A 67 4.01 -21.95 17.51
N ALA A 68 3.31 -20.81 17.49
CA ALA A 68 2.02 -20.70 16.80
C ALA A 68 2.11 -21.04 15.30
N VAL A 69 3.11 -20.50 14.60
CA VAL A 69 3.23 -20.71 13.15
C VAL A 69 3.88 -22.04 12.82
N LEU A 70 5.06 -22.33 13.38
CA LEU A 70 5.86 -23.48 12.96
C LEU A 70 5.42 -24.79 13.62
N GLU A 71 4.82 -24.75 14.81
CA GLU A 71 4.35 -25.95 15.51
C GLU A 71 2.84 -26.12 15.27
N ASP A 72 2.02 -25.13 15.66
CA ASP A 72 0.56 -25.25 15.66
C ASP A 72 -0.08 -25.02 14.27
N GLY A 73 0.66 -24.47 13.30
CA GLY A 73 0.13 -24.14 11.98
C GLY A 73 -0.90 -23.00 11.98
N ALA A 74 -0.89 -22.16 13.01
CA ALA A 74 -1.82 -21.04 13.20
C ALA A 74 -1.20 -19.69 12.82
N ASP A 75 -1.97 -18.87 12.12
CA ASP A 75 -1.57 -17.50 11.79
C ASP A 75 -1.45 -16.64 13.04
N MET A 76 -0.43 -15.78 13.08
CA MET A 76 -0.25 -14.84 14.19
C MET A 76 0.20 -13.47 13.71
N ILE A 77 -0.57 -12.44 14.01
CA ILE A 77 -0.25 -11.06 13.64
C ILE A 77 0.00 -10.28 14.92
N ASP A 78 1.11 -9.52 14.97
CA ASP A 78 1.35 -8.62 16.10
C ASP A 78 0.20 -7.58 16.19
N PRO A 79 -0.50 -7.48 17.34
CA PRO A 79 -1.53 -6.49 17.62
C PRO A 79 -1.23 -5.07 17.12
N ASN A 80 0.02 -4.65 17.13
CA ASN A 80 0.44 -3.34 16.62
C ASN A 80 0.12 -3.11 15.13
N PHE A 81 -0.09 -4.19 14.37
CA PHE A 81 -0.41 -4.15 12.94
C PHE A 81 -1.84 -4.56 12.62
N LYS A 82 -2.65 -4.91 13.63
CA LYS A 82 -4.01 -5.44 13.44
C LYS A 82 -4.86 -4.56 12.53
N ASP A 83 -4.76 -3.25 12.69
CA ASP A 83 -5.53 -2.29 11.89
C ASP A 83 -5.10 -2.30 10.43
N SER A 84 -3.80 -2.40 10.16
CA SER A 84 -3.24 -2.45 8.80
C SER A 84 -3.73 -3.70 8.03
N PHE A 85 -3.94 -4.82 8.72
CA PHE A 85 -4.48 -6.04 8.12
C PHE A 85 -6.01 -5.99 7.88
N LYS A 86 -6.73 -5.11 8.58
CA LYS A 86 -8.18 -4.93 8.43
C LYS A 86 -8.56 -3.90 7.38
N ARG A 87 -7.68 -2.92 7.12
CA ARG A 87 -7.93 -1.86 6.13
C ARG A 87 -8.20 -2.43 4.74
N PRO A 88 -9.03 -1.74 3.93
CA PRO A 88 -9.30 -2.14 2.56
C PRO A 88 -8.01 -2.09 1.73
N LEU A 89 -7.85 -3.06 0.82
CA LEU A 89 -6.74 -3.03 -0.12
C LEU A 89 -6.98 -1.94 -1.17
N LEU A 90 -5.91 -1.23 -1.51
CA LEU A 90 -5.91 -0.34 -2.65
C LEU A 90 -5.86 -1.14 -3.95
N THR A 91 -6.58 -0.66 -4.95
CA THR A 91 -6.44 -1.14 -6.34
C THR A 91 -5.07 -0.73 -6.90
N GLU A 92 -4.71 -1.29 -8.05
CA GLU A 92 -3.48 -0.90 -8.75
C GLU A 92 -3.48 0.61 -9.07
N PHE A 93 -4.57 1.10 -9.65
CA PHE A 93 -4.72 2.53 -9.95
C PHE A 93 -4.62 3.39 -8.69
N GLU A 94 -5.28 3.01 -7.60
CA GLU A 94 -5.23 3.76 -6.34
C GLU A 94 -3.83 3.80 -5.74
N SER A 95 -3.08 2.70 -5.85
CA SER A 95 -1.70 2.61 -5.40
C SER A 95 -0.78 3.51 -6.24
N GLU A 96 -0.92 3.49 -7.57
CA GLU A 96 -0.17 4.39 -8.47
C GLU A 96 -0.55 5.86 -8.26
N ALA A 97 -1.84 6.15 -8.11
CA ALA A 97 -2.35 7.50 -7.92
C ALA A 97 -1.73 8.16 -6.68
N LEU A 98 -1.44 7.41 -5.61
CA LEU A 98 -0.73 7.94 -4.44
C LEU A 98 0.65 8.51 -4.80
N TYR A 99 1.41 7.84 -5.68
CA TYR A 99 2.70 8.35 -6.15
C TYR A 99 2.52 9.60 -7.02
N TYR A 100 1.54 9.63 -7.92
CA TYR A 100 1.26 10.82 -8.72
C TYR A 100 0.84 12.02 -7.86
N LEU A 101 0.02 11.79 -6.83
CA LEU A 101 -0.34 12.81 -5.85
C LEU A 101 0.89 13.30 -5.07
N ALA A 102 1.76 12.39 -4.63
CA ALA A 102 3.00 12.72 -3.92
C ALA A 102 3.98 13.52 -4.79
N LEU A 103 4.04 13.23 -6.09
CA LEU A 103 4.84 13.96 -7.08
C LEU A 103 4.19 15.28 -7.52
N GLY A 104 3.00 15.62 -7.00
CA GLY A 104 2.35 16.89 -7.22
C GLY A 104 1.54 17.01 -8.52
N LEU A 105 1.20 15.90 -9.18
CA LEU A 105 0.38 15.96 -10.39
C LEU A 105 -1.03 16.46 -10.07
N SER A 106 -1.57 17.28 -10.97
CA SER A 106 -2.98 17.67 -10.99
C SER A 106 -3.88 16.53 -11.48
N ASN A 107 -5.19 16.61 -11.24
CA ASN A 107 -6.13 15.60 -11.76
C ASN A 107 -6.10 15.55 -13.29
N TRP A 108 -5.89 16.70 -13.94
CA TRP A 108 -5.74 16.79 -15.39
C TRP A 108 -4.50 16.04 -15.89
N ALA A 109 -3.35 16.21 -15.22
CA ALA A 109 -2.13 15.51 -15.59
C ALA A 109 -2.26 13.99 -15.37
N ILE A 110 -2.89 13.57 -14.26
CA ILE A 110 -3.19 12.16 -13.98
C ILE A 110 -4.12 11.58 -15.07
N ALA A 111 -5.16 12.31 -15.46
CA ALA A 111 -6.09 11.89 -16.52
C ALA A 111 -5.35 11.66 -17.84
N ARG A 112 -4.47 12.58 -18.25
CA ARG A 112 -3.65 12.42 -19.45
C ARG A 112 -2.67 11.25 -19.35
N LYS A 113 -1.97 11.11 -18.23
CA LYS A 113 -0.99 10.03 -18.01
C LYS A 113 -1.63 8.65 -18.03
N CYS A 114 -2.81 8.52 -17.43
CA CYS A 114 -3.51 7.24 -17.31
C CYS A 114 -4.49 6.97 -18.48
N HIS A 115 -4.56 7.86 -19.47
CA HIS A 115 -5.53 7.78 -20.57
C HIS A 115 -6.99 7.67 -20.09
N LEU A 116 -7.35 8.45 -19.07
CA LEU A 116 -8.68 8.52 -18.48
C LEU A 116 -9.29 9.89 -18.72
N THR A 117 -10.61 9.99 -18.58
CA THR A 117 -11.29 11.28 -18.47
C THR A 117 -11.07 11.91 -17.09
N LEU A 118 -11.24 13.24 -17.01
CA LEU A 118 -11.12 13.96 -15.73
C LEU A 118 -12.11 13.43 -14.68
N ARG A 119 -13.35 13.16 -15.09
CA ARG A 119 -14.42 12.62 -14.24
C ARG A 119 -14.08 11.23 -13.69
N GLU A 120 -13.45 10.37 -14.49
CA GLU A 120 -13.02 9.05 -14.02
C GLU A 120 -11.91 9.16 -12.97
N VAL A 121 -10.94 10.06 -13.18
CA VAL A 121 -9.89 10.31 -12.19
C VAL A 121 -10.49 10.86 -10.90
N GLU A 122 -11.39 11.84 -10.97
CA GLU A 122 -12.07 12.39 -9.80
C GLU A 122 -12.84 11.32 -9.02
N SER A 123 -13.59 10.47 -9.72
CA SER A 123 -14.34 9.38 -9.10
C SER A 123 -13.42 8.37 -8.41
N ARG A 124 -12.33 7.94 -9.06
CA ARG A 124 -11.37 6.99 -8.48
C ARG A 124 -10.58 7.60 -7.31
N LEU A 125 -10.22 8.88 -7.39
CA LEU A 125 -9.56 9.59 -6.29
C LEU A 125 -10.51 9.79 -5.10
N ALA A 126 -11.79 10.05 -5.32
CA ALA A 126 -12.78 10.09 -4.24
C ALA A 126 -12.85 8.73 -3.50
N ALA A 127 -12.89 7.62 -4.23
CA ALA A 127 -12.85 6.28 -3.63
C ALA A 127 -11.54 6.01 -2.85
N LEU A 128 -10.40 6.46 -3.37
CA LEU A 128 -9.12 6.42 -2.65
C LEU A 128 -9.19 7.20 -1.35
N TYR A 129 -9.71 8.42 -1.37
CA TYR A 129 -9.81 9.28 -0.20
C TYR A 129 -10.72 8.69 0.87
N GLU A 130 -11.83 8.07 0.49
CA GLU A 130 -12.69 7.34 1.42
C GLU A 130 -11.95 6.15 2.04
N LYS A 131 -11.26 5.32 1.25
CA LYS A 131 -10.46 4.19 1.78
C LYS A 131 -9.36 4.64 2.75
N LEU A 132 -8.75 5.79 2.49
CA LEU A 132 -7.77 6.37 3.38
C LEU A 132 -8.43 6.96 4.62
N SER A 133 -9.54 7.67 4.51
CA SER A 133 -10.16 8.37 5.64
C SER A 133 -10.98 7.46 6.55
N ALA A 134 -11.60 6.40 6.00
CA ALA A 134 -12.39 5.38 6.67
C ALA A 134 -11.73 4.85 7.96
N ALA A 135 -10.40 4.75 7.97
CA ALA A 135 -9.69 4.22 9.13
C ALA A 135 -9.50 5.22 10.30
N SER A 136 -9.96 6.48 10.19
CA SER A 136 -9.68 7.52 11.19
C SER A 136 -10.92 8.08 11.90
N SER A 137 -12.09 8.14 11.24
CA SER A 137 -13.28 8.81 11.81
C SER A 137 -14.64 8.19 11.44
N GLU A 138 -14.65 7.12 10.65
CA GLU A 138 -15.89 6.47 10.20
C GLU A 138 -16.70 5.94 11.39
N GLY A 139 -17.97 6.35 11.50
CA GLY A 139 -18.85 5.96 12.61
C GLY A 139 -18.61 6.70 13.91
N THR A 140 -17.78 7.75 13.92
CA THR A 140 -17.62 8.65 15.07
C THR A 140 -18.55 9.86 14.97
N PRO A 141 -18.95 10.50 16.08
CA PRO A 141 -19.77 11.72 16.06
C PRO A 141 -19.14 12.88 15.26
N ASN A 142 -17.81 12.84 15.08
CA ASN A 142 -17.04 13.89 14.43
C ASN A 142 -16.83 13.65 12.92
N GLU A 143 -17.32 12.55 12.35
CA GLU A 143 -17.08 12.20 10.95
C GLU A 143 -17.44 13.34 9.97
N ALA A 144 -18.60 13.98 10.19
CA ALA A 144 -19.05 15.09 9.37
C ALA A 144 -18.13 16.32 9.48
N TYR A 145 -17.61 16.59 10.69
CA TYR A 145 -16.67 17.68 10.92
C TYR A 145 -15.33 17.37 10.25
N ASP A 146 -14.78 16.18 10.43
CA ASP A 146 -13.50 15.77 9.87
C ASP A 146 -13.51 15.83 8.34
N LYS A 147 -14.63 15.43 7.71
CA LYS A 147 -14.82 15.56 6.25
C LYS A 147 -14.79 17.01 5.76
N MET A 148 -15.17 17.98 6.59
CA MET A 148 -15.13 19.41 6.28
C MET A 148 -13.82 20.08 6.67
N ALA A 149 -13.17 19.59 7.73
CA ALA A 149 -11.98 20.20 8.32
C ALA A 149 -10.71 20.00 7.48
N PHE A 150 -10.63 18.89 6.75
CA PHE A 150 -9.42 18.51 6.02
C PHE A 150 -9.57 18.63 4.50
N ASN A 151 -8.53 19.15 3.85
CA ASN A 151 -8.42 19.05 2.40
C ASN A 151 -8.15 17.58 2.01
N PRO A 152 -8.99 16.95 1.17
CA PRO A 152 -8.91 15.51 0.93
C PRO A 152 -7.60 15.08 0.26
N ARG A 153 -7.04 15.91 -0.63
CA ARG A 153 -5.81 15.58 -1.37
C ARG A 153 -4.58 15.58 -0.45
N THR A 154 -4.40 16.65 0.31
CA THR A 154 -3.24 16.77 1.21
C THR A 154 -3.38 15.84 2.41
N HIS A 155 -4.61 15.63 2.89
CA HIS A 155 -4.88 14.67 3.96
C HIS A 155 -4.62 13.23 3.50
N ALA A 156 -5.01 12.86 2.28
CA ALA A 156 -4.69 11.55 1.70
C ALA A 156 -3.18 11.32 1.61
N PHE A 157 -2.41 12.33 1.18
CA PHE A 157 -0.94 12.26 1.18
C PHE A 157 -0.37 12.05 2.58
N PHE A 158 -0.83 12.84 3.57
CA PHE A 158 -0.43 12.68 4.97
C PHE A 158 -0.73 11.27 5.51
N LEU A 159 -1.94 10.76 5.27
CA LEU A 159 -2.34 9.42 5.70
C LEU A 159 -1.51 8.34 5.01
N ALA A 160 -1.21 8.49 3.73
CA ALA A 160 -0.35 7.56 3.00
C ALA A 160 1.07 7.51 3.56
N LEU A 161 1.65 8.67 3.90
CA LEU A 161 2.95 8.74 4.59
C LEU A 161 2.89 8.09 5.97
N LYS A 162 1.91 8.47 6.81
CA LYS A 162 1.74 7.93 8.17
C LYS A 162 1.60 6.41 8.19
N ARG A 163 0.98 5.83 7.16
CA ARG A 163 0.77 4.38 7.02
C ARG A 163 1.96 3.66 6.39
N GLY A 164 2.92 4.37 5.79
CA GLY A 164 3.96 3.75 4.98
C GLY A 164 3.39 3.10 3.71
N LEU A 165 2.40 3.74 3.08
CA LEU A 165 1.89 3.33 1.77
C LEU A 165 2.76 3.82 0.61
N ILE A 166 3.63 4.81 0.89
CA ILE A 166 4.59 5.36 -0.08
C ILE A 166 5.98 4.89 0.34
N ASN A 167 6.68 4.21 -0.58
CA ASN A 167 8.08 3.85 -0.43
C ASN A 167 8.96 4.88 -1.17
N ASN A 168 10.06 5.33 -0.54
CA ASN A 168 11.00 6.27 -1.15
C ASN A 168 11.61 5.74 -2.45
N ASP A 169 12.00 4.46 -2.50
CA ASP A 169 12.63 3.87 -3.69
C ASP A 169 11.65 3.83 -4.88
N GLU A 170 10.39 3.46 -4.62
CA GLU A 170 9.33 3.47 -5.65
C GLU A 170 8.93 4.89 -6.02
N LEU A 171 8.97 5.84 -5.09
CA LEU A 171 8.72 7.26 -5.37
C LEU A 171 9.81 7.86 -6.27
N GLU A 172 11.09 7.57 -6.02
CA GLU A 172 12.19 7.99 -6.89
C GLU A 172 12.06 7.40 -8.29
N LYS A 173 11.72 6.11 -8.38
CA LYS A 173 11.44 5.45 -9.66
C LYS A 173 10.28 6.12 -10.40
N ALA A 174 9.16 6.35 -9.71
CA ALA A 174 8.01 7.04 -10.27
C ALA A 174 8.33 8.47 -10.73
N SER A 175 9.21 9.19 -10.01
CA SER A 175 9.71 10.51 -10.40
C SER A 175 10.48 10.47 -11.72
N ARG A 176 11.39 9.51 -11.89
CA ARG A 176 12.16 9.35 -13.15
C ARG A 176 11.25 8.99 -14.33
N GLU A 177 10.30 8.08 -14.10
CA GLU A 177 9.30 7.72 -15.12
C GLU A 177 8.36 8.89 -15.47
N LEU A 178 8.09 9.76 -14.50
CA LEU A 178 7.30 10.96 -14.71
C LEU A 178 8.03 11.98 -15.58
N GLU A 179 9.31 12.23 -15.36
CA GLU A 179 10.12 13.15 -16.18
C GLU A 179 10.10 12.75 -17.66
N VAL A 180 10.36 11.47 -17.95
CA VAL A 180 10.30 10.93 -19.31
C VAL A 180 8.91 11.08 -19.94
N TRP A 181 7.85 10.92 -19.13
CA TRP A 181 6.49 11.10 -19.59
C TRP A 181 6.17 12.58 -19.88
N LEU A 182 6.60 13.52 -19.03
CA LEU A 182 6.37 14.95 -19.20
C LEU A 182 6.99 15.48 -20.50
N GLU A 183 8.21 15.05 -20.84
CA GLU A 183 8.85 15.43 -22.11
C GLU A 183 8.02 15.03 -23.33
N LYS A 184 7.39 13.85 -23.29
CA LYS A 184 6.53 13.34 -24.36
C LYS A 184 5.19 14.07 -24.36
N ASP A 185 4.59 14.28 -23.20
CA ASP A 185 3.28 14.93 -23.09
C ASP A 185 3.32 16.41 -23.48
N HIS A 186 4.42 17.12 -23.16
CA HIS A 186 4.62 18.50 -23.63
C HIS A 186 4.59 18.60 -25.16
N LYS A 187 5.31 17.71 -25.86
CA LYS A 187 5.31 17.66 -27.33
C LYS A 187 3.92 17.35 -27.88
N ARG A 188 3.22 16.40 -27.27
CA ARG A 188 1.85 16.04 -27.65
C ARG A 188 0.90 17.22 -27.46
N PHE A 189 0.95 17.89 -26.32
CA PHE A 189 0.12 19.04 -26.02
C PHE A 189 0.37 20.19 -27.00
N GLN A 190 1.62 20.48 -27.35
CA GLN A 190 1.95 21.49 -28.37
C GLN A 190 1.36 21.16 -29.75
N ASN A 191 1.28 19.89 -30.12
CA ASN A 191 0.67 19.46 -31.38
C ASN A 191 -0.86 19.53 -31.35
N GLU A 192 -1.49 19.28 -30.20
CA GLU A 192 -2.95 19.41 -30.02
C GLU A 192 -3.44 20.88 -30.10
N GLN A 193 -2.53 21.85 -29.91
CA GLN A 193 -2.81 23.29 -29.98
C GLN A 193 -2.63 23.89 -31.39
N LYS A 194 -2.16 23.10 -32.36
CA LYS A 194 -1.99 23.51 -33.76
C LYS A 194 -3.16 23.04 -34.60
#